data_AF-A0A530LCG2-F1
#
_entry.id   AF-A0A530LCG2-F1
#
_cell.length_a   1.000
_cell.length_b   1.000
_cell.length_c   1.000
_cell.angle_alpha   90.00
_cell.angle_beta   90.00
_cell.angle_gamma   90.00
#
_symmetry.space_group_name_H-M   'P 1'
#
loop_
_entity.id
_entity.type
_entity.pdbx_description
1 polymer ?
#
loop_
_entity_poly.entity_id
_entity_poly.type
_entity_poly.pdbx_seq_one_letter_code
_entity_poly.pdbx_strand_id
1 'polypeptide(L)'
;LGPILEWRSDSSDAERRVAELIDSAMPRIEAFEATFKAALKLSLDQWARGQAGTLGGEPPFTRGHRMDLLEDALAPLRGELPPREFERLAQALSLIFGVELLIVLKDIWGLDSGKTLAVAQWAASALVRQARLRTPS
;
A
#
# COMPACT_ATOMS: atom_id res chain seq x y z
N LEU A 1 -7.27 1.12 13.18
CA LEU A 1 -6.77 0.15 12.17
C LEU A 1 -7.40 -1.23 12.31
N GLY A 2 -7.52 -1.77 13.53
CA GLY A 2 -8.26 -2.99 13.91
C GLY A 2 -8.68 -3.93 12.77
N PRO A 3 -9.89 -3.83 12.21
CA PRO A 3 -10.40 -4.86 11.32
C PRO A 3 -9.76 -4.97 9.90
N ILE A 4 -8.70 -4.20 9.59
CA ILE A 4 -7.90 -4.37 8.35
C ILE A 4 -6.75 -5.33 8.67
N LEU A 5 -6.26 -5.30 9.90
CA LEU A 5 -5.20 -6.21 10.37
C LEU A 5 -5.69 -7.66 10.44
N GLU A 6 -7.01 -7.83 10.52
CA GLU A 6 -7.71 -9.12 10.48
C GLU A 6 -8.27 -9.44 9.08
N TRP A 7 -7.93 -8.64 8.06
CA TRP A 7 -8.40 -8.87 6.70
C TRP A 7 -7.97 -10.26 6.21
N ARG A 8 -8.92 -10.94 5.55
CA ARG A 8 -8.74 -12.24 4.90
C ARG A 8 -9.55 -12.25 3.61
N SER A 9 -9.14 -13.10 2.68
CA SER A 9 -9.88 -13.38 1.46
C SER A 9 -9.93 -14.89 1.24
N ASP A 10 -11.11 -15.37 0.82
CA ASP A 10 -11.35 -16.77 0.41
C ASP A 10 -11.04 -17.00 -1.08
N SER A 11 -10.69 -15.95 -1.83
CA SER A 11 -10.30 -16.06 -3.23
C SER A 11 -8.91 -16.70 -3.37
N SER A 12 -8.77 -17.61 -4.33
CA SER A 12 -7.47 -18.12 -4.79
C SER A 12 -6.84 -17.24 -5.89
N ASP A 13 -7.58 -16.30 -6.46
CA ASP A 13 -7.07 -15.36 -7.46
C ASP A 13 -6.43 -14.13 -6.79
N ALA A 14 -5.14 -13.90 -7.06
CA ALA A 14 -4.38 -12.81 -6.45
C ALA A 14 -4.85 -11.41 -6.88
N GLU A 15 -5.30 -11.23 -8.11
CA GLU A 15 -5.83 -9.93 -8.58
C GLU A 15 -7.09 -9.57 -7.80
N ARG A 16 -7.99 -10.55 -7.62
CA ARG A 16 -9.19 -10.41 -6.80
C ARG A 16 -8.88 -10.15 -5.33
N ARG A 17 -7.93 -10.88 -4.74
CA ARG A 17 -7.49 -10.65 -3.34
C ARG A 17 -6.97 -9.24 -3.13
N VAL A 18 -6.17 -8.72 -4.06
CA VAL A 18 -5.64 -7.35 -4.00
C VAL A 18 -6.77 -6.32 -4.11
N ALA A 19 -7.73 -6.53 -5.00
CA ALA A 19 -8.90 -5.66 -5.12
C ALA A 19 -9.74 -5.64 -3.82
N GLU A 20 -10.02 -6.81 -3.24
CA GLU A 20 -10.75 -6.94 -1.97
C GLU A 20 -10.01 -6.26 -0.80
N LEU A 21 -8.67 -6.38 -0.76
CA LEU A 21 -7.86 -5.67 0.23
C LEU A 21 -8.00 -4.16 0.07
N ILE A 22 -7.87 -3.63 -1.15
CA ILE A 22 -7.99 -2.19 -1.43
C ILE A 22 -9.38 -1.68 -1.04
N ASP A 23 -10.44 -2.40 -1.40
CA ASP A 23 -11.83 -2.05 -1.07
C ASP A 23 -12.08 -2.00 0.43
N SER A 24 -11.54 -2.97 1.16
CA SER A 24 -11.68 -3.01 2.62
C SER A 24 -10.85 -1.92 3.32
N ALA A 25 -9.71 -1.55 2.74
CA ALA A 25 -8.75 -0.64 3.33
C ALA A 25 -9.09 0.83 3.09
N MET A 26 -9.48 1.19 1.87
CA MET A 26 -9.62 2.58 1.42
C MET A 26 -10.56 3.42 2.30
N PRO A 27 -11.78 2.95 2.65
CA PRO A 27 -12.69 3.74 3.49
C PRO A 27 -12.08 4.09 4.86
N ARG A 28 -11.18 3.25 5.38
CA ARG A 28 -10.52 3.52 6.66
C ARG A 28 -9.29 4.40 6.51
N ILE A 29 -8.54 4.25 5.43
CA ILE A 29 -7.45 5.18 5.12
C ILE A 29 -8.02 6.60 5.04
N GLU A 30 -9.19 6.76 4.41
CA GLU A 30 -9.91 8.04 4.36
C GLU A 30 -10.44 8.46 5.73
N ALA A 31 -11.11 7.57 6.47
CA ALA A 31 -11.65 7.91 7.79
C ALA A 31 -10.56 8.38 8.79
N PHE A 32 -9.33 7.88 8.65
CA PHE A 32 -8.18 8.24 9.48
C PHE A 32 -7.15 9.10 8.73
N GLU A 33 -7.55 9.76 7.63
CA GLU A 33 -6.64 10.50 6.75
C GLU A 33 -5.80 11.54 7.52
N ALA A 34 -6.43 12.33 8.39
CA ALA A 34 -5.73 13.33 9.21
C ALA A 34 -4.64 12.71 10.10
N THR A 35 -4.92 11.56 10.71
CA THR A 35 -3.95 10.83 11.53
C THR A 35 -2.79 10.32 10.70
N PHE A 36 -3.04 9.76 9.51
CA PHE A 36 -1.96 9.29 8.63
C PHE A 36 -1.13 10.43 8.05
N LYS A 37 -1.75 11.57 7.69
CA LYS A 37 -1.03 12.77 7.25
C LYS A 37 -0.14 13.32 8.36
N ALA A 38 -0.61 13.33 9.62
CA ALA A 38 0.20 13.72 10.77
C ALA A 38 1.40 12.78 10.99
N ALA A 39 1.18 11.47 10.87
CA ALA A 39 2.24 10.47 10.96
C ALA A 39 3.28 10.62 9.83
N LEU A 40 2.83 10.88 8.59
CA LEU A 40 3.71 11.17 7.46
C LEU A 40 4.54 12.43 7.71
N LYS A 41 3.92 13.51 8.20
CA LYS A 41 4.63 14.75 8.55
C LYS A 41 5.72 14.48 9.59
N LEU A 42 5.42 13.73 10.66
CA LEU A 42 6.42 13.36 11.66
C LEU A 42 7.59 12.60 11.04
N SER A 43 7.31 11.63 10.15
CA SER A 43 8.34 10.87 9.44
C SER A 43 9.24 11.75 8.57
N LEU A 44 8.67 12.75 7.88
CA LEU A 44 9.43 13.71 7.08
C LEU A 44 10.27 14.66 7.95
N ASP A 45 9.70 15.15 9.05
CA ASP A 45 10.40 16.01 10.02
C ASP A 45 11.60 15.28 10.65
N GLN A 46 11.42 14.00 11.04
CA GLN A 46 12.51 13.17 11.55
C GLN A 46 13.60 12.94 10.51
N TRP A 47 13.24 12.65 9.25
CA TRP A 47 14.22 12.52 8.17
C TRP A 47 15.03 13.81 7.99
N ALA A 48 14.36 14.97 7.95
CA ALA A 48 15.02 16.26 7.79
C ALA A 48 15.99 16.58 8.94
N ARG A 49 15.56 16.34 10.19
CA ARG A 49 16.44 16.47 11.38
C ARG A 49 17.61 15.50 11.32
N GLY A 50 17.40 14.29 10.80
CA GLY A 50 18.46 13.30 10.59
C GLY A 50 19.52 13.79 9.62
N GLN A 51 19.11 14.35 8.47
CA GLN A 51 20.02 14.96 7.50
C GLN A 51 20.78 16.17 8.07
N ALA A 52 20.15 16.92 8.96
CA ALA A 52 20.77 18.05 9.65
C ALA A 52 21.64 17.65 10.86
N GLY A 53 21.69 16.37 11.23
CA GLY A 53 22.41 15.91 12.44
C GLY A 53 21.77 16.32 13.77
N THR A 54 20.48 16.69 13.77
CA THR A 54 19.74 17.22 14.95
C THR A 54 18.63 16.30 15.46
N LEU A 55 18.53 15.08 14.92
CA LEU A 55 17.49 14.10 15.29
C LEU A 55 17.62 13.59 16.73
N GLY A 56 18.80 13.69 17.35
CA GLY A 56 19.04 13.15 18.68
C GLY A 56 18.88 11.62 18.72
N GLY A 57 18.38 11.09 19.84
CA GLY A 57 18.17 9.66 20.06
C GLY A 57 16.72 9.18 19.88
N GLU A 58 15.87 9.95 19.20
CA GLU A 58 14.48 9.55 18.95
C GLU A 58 14.44 8.31 18.04
N PRO A 59 13.68 7.26 18.39
CA PRO A 59 13.54 6.11 17.50
C PRO A 59 12.83 6.51 16.20
N PRO A 60 13.18 5.89 15.06
CA PRO A 60 12.51 6.16 13.80
C PRO A 60 11.04 5.80 13.90
N PHE A 61 10.17 6.63 13.34
CA PHE A 61 8.78 6.24 13.14
C PHE A 61 8.71 5.03 12.20
N THR A 62 8.32 3.87 12.74
CA THR A 62 8.12 2.65 11.96
C THR A 62 6.69 2.58 11.44
N ARG A 63 6.55 2.23 10.15
CA ARG A 63 5.24 2.06 9.51
C ARG A 63 4.74 0.63 9.77
N GLY A 64 3.44 0.50 10.04
CA GLY A 64 2.80 -0.75 10.48
C GLY A 64 2.66 -1.83 9.40
N HIS A 65 1.64 -2.67 9.57
CA HIS A 65 1.38 -3.94 8.86
C HIS A 65 1.09 -3.88 7.35
N ARG A 66 1.46 -2.80 6.66
CA ARG A 66 1.26 -2.63 5.20
C ARG A 66 1.87 -3.78 4.43
N MET A 67 3.12 -4.13 4.74
CA MET A 67 3.86 -5.18 4.05
C MET A 67 3.18 -6.53 4.25
N ASP A 68 2.87 -6.88 5.51
CA ASP A 68 2.18 -8.13 5.86
C ASP A 68 0.86 -8.31 5.09
N LEU A 69 0.04 -7.26 5.00
CA LEU A 69 -1.24 -7.30 4.30
C LEU A 69 -1.09 -7.50 2.79
N LEU A 70 -0.14 -6.79 2.18
CA LEU A 70 0.12 -6.92 0.74
C LEU A 70 0.68 -8.31 0.41
N GLU A 71 1.59 -8.82 1.22
CA GLU A 71 2.12 -10.18 1.05
C GLU A 71 1.06 -11.26 1.24
N ASP A 72 0.11 -11.07 2.17
CA ASP A 72 -1.03 -11.99 2.36
C ASP A 72 -2.01 -11.94 1.17
N ALA A 73 -2.28 -10.75 0.62
CA ALA A 73 -3.10 -10.61 -0.59
C ALA A 73 -2.43 -11.27 -1.80
N LEU A 74 -1.11 -11.16 -1.92
CA LEU A 74 -0.32 -11.77 -2.99
C LEU A 74 -0.01 -13.25 -2.79
N ALA A 75 -0.36 -13.85 -1.64
CA ALA A 75 0.03 -15.21 -1.27
C ALA A 75 -0.14 -16.28 -2.38
N PRO A 76 -1.20 -16.28 -3.22
CA PRO A 76 -1.34 -17.26 -4.31
C PRO A 76 -0.19 -17.22 -5.32
N LEU A 77 0.49 -16.08 -5.47
CA LEU A 77 1.58 -15.89 -6.44
C LEU A 77 2.93 -16.44 -5.96
N ARG A 78 3.07 -16.90 -4.70
CA ARG A 78 4.36 -17.40 -4.18
C ARG A 78 4.90 -18.61 -4.95
N GLY A 79 4.03 -19.38 -5.61
CA GLY A 79 4.42 -20.49 -6.49
C GLY A 79 4.39 -20.15 -7.99
N GLU A 80 3.86 -18.98 -8.37
CA GLU A 80 3.75 -18.54 -9.77
C GLU A 80 4.86 -17.56 -10.17
N LEU A 81 5.40 -16.80 -9.22
CA LEU A 81 6.41 -15.77 -9.46
C LEU A 81 7.76 -16.14 -8.82
N PRO A 82 8.89 -15.86 -9.50
CA PRO A 82 10.19 -15.87 -8.85
C PRO A 82 10.21 -14.93 -7.63
N PRO A 83 10.97 -15.25 -6.56
CA PRO A 83 10.96 -14.46 -5.32
C PRO A 83 11.22 -12.95 -5.53
N ARG A 84 12.15 -12.61 -6.42
CA ARG A 84 12.47 -11.22 -6.78
C ARG A 84 11.30 -10.48 -7.43
N GLU A 85 10.50 -11.18 -8.24
CA GLU A 85 9.34 -10.60 -8.91
C GLU A 85 8.15 -10.45 -7.96
N PHE A 86 7.96 -11.42 -7.06
CA PHE A 86 7.00 -11.30 -5.96
C PHE A 86 7.30 -10.09 -5.08
N GLU A 87 8.55 -9.93 -4.64
CA GLU A 87 8.97 -8.80 -3.80
C GLU A 87 8.77 -7.47 -4.53
N ARG A 88 9.15 -7.40 -5.81
CA ARG A 88 8.94 -6.19 -6.62
C ARG A 88 7.46 -5.84 -6.74
N LEU A 89 6.57 -6.82 -6.92
CA LEU A 89 5.13 -6.58 -6.97
C LEU A 89 4.61 -6.05 -5.62
N ALA A 90 5.02 -6.64 -4.50
CA ALA A 90 4.64 -6.17 -3.17
C ALA A 90 5.10 -4.72 -2.93
N GLN A 91 6.34 -4.40 -3.30
CA GLN A 91 6.88 -3.03 -3.25
C GLN A 91 6.07 -2.07 -4.12
N ALA A 92 5.73 -2.46 -5.36
CA ALA A 92 4.97 -1.61 -6.27
C ALA A 92 3.54 -1.34 -5.75
N LEU A 93 2.86 -2.37 -5.22
CA LEU A 93 1.53 -2.19 -4.61
C LEU A 93 1.60 -1.31 -3.35
N SER A 94 2.71 -1.32 -2.62
CA SER A 94 2.88 -0.47 -1.43
C SER A 94 2.84 1.03 -1.73
N LEU A 95 3.15 1.42 -2.98
CA LEU A 95 3.07 2.81 -3.45
C LEU A 95 1.63 3.31 -3.53
N ILE A 96 0.69 2.41 -3.81
CA ILE A 96 -0.73 2.71 -4.01
C ILE A 96 -1.61 2.24 -2.83
N PHE A 97 -0.99 1.86 -1.72
CA PHE A 97 -1.69 1.37 -0.53
C PHE A 97 -1.31 2.17 0.70
N GLY A 98 -1.92 3.34 0.88
CA GLY A 98 -1.63 4.22 2.00
C GLY A 98 -2.10 5.66 1.81
N VAL A 99 -1.75 6.53 2.77
CA VAL A 99 -2.07 7.97 2.71
C VAL A 99 -1.36 8.67 1.55
N GLU A 100 -0.24 8.12 1.08
CA GLU A 100 0.47 8.62 -0.10
C GLU A 100 -0.42 8.65 -1.35
N LEU A 101 -1.26 7.62 -1.51
CA LEU A 101 -2.25 7.57 -2.59
C LEU A 101 -3.24 8.73 -2.48
N LEU A 102 -3.74 9.02 -1.27
CA LEU A 102 -4.69 10.11 -1.05
C LEU A 102 -4.04 11.47 -1.36
N ILE A 103 -2.78 11.67 -0.97
CA ILE A 103 -2.05 12.90 -1.30
C ILE A 103 -1.96 13.08 -2.81
N VAL A 104 -1.58 12.03 -3.56
CA VAL A 104 -1.46 12.13 -5.01
C VAL A 104 -2.83 12.34 -5.66
N LEU A 105 -3.81 11.48 -5.36
CA LEU A 105 -5.07 11.46 -6.10
C LEU A 105 -6.08 12.51 -5.62
N LYS A 106 -6.15 12.80 -4.32
CA LYS A 106 -7.05 13.82 -3.78
C LYS A 106 -6.41 15.20 -3.75
N ASP A 107 -5.23 15.34 -3.14
CA ASP A 107 -4.66 16.67 -2.91
C ASP A 107 -4.08 17.30 -4.20
N ILE A 108 -3.44 16.49 -5.06
CA ILE A 108 -2.84 17.00 -6.31
C ILE A 108 -3.84 16.94 -7.47
N TRP A 109 -4.49 15.80 -7.70
CA TRP A 109 -5.42 15.63 -8.83
C TRP A 109 -6.86 16.07 -8.55
N GLY A 110 -7.25 16.28 -7.29
CA GLY A 110 -8.59 16.74 -6.92
C GLY A 110 -9.68 15.68 -7.07
N LEU A 111 -9.34 14.38 -7.03
CA LEU A 111 -10.32 13.30 -7.16
C LEU A 111 -11.18 13.15 -5.90
N ASP A 112 -12.44 12.79 -6.09
CA ASP A 112 -13.30 12.30 -5.02
C ASP A 112 -12.92 10.86 -4.59
N SER A 113 -13.50 10.36 -3.50
CA SER A 113 -13.20 9.03 -2.96
C SER A 113 -13.50 7.91 -3.95
N GLY A 114 -14.60 8.00 -4.71
CA GLY A 114 -15.00 6.97 -5.67
C GLY A 114 -14.01 6.87 -6.82
N LYS A 115 -13.62 8.01 -7.40
CA LYS A 115 -12.59 8.06 -8.46
C LYS A 115 -11.21 7.66 -7.95
N THR A 116 -10.86 8.04 -6.72
CA THR A 116 -9.62 7.62 -6.06
C THR A 116 -9.56 6.09 -5.97
N LEU A 117 -10.62 5.46 -5.47
CA LEU A 117 -10.71 4.00 -5.38
C LEU A 117 -10.62 3.33 -6.76
N ALA A 118 -11.36 3.85 -7.75
CA ALA A 118 -11.36 3.30 -9.11
C ALA A 118 -9.96 3.33 -9.75
N VAL A 119 -9.21 4.43 -9.60
CA VAL A 119 -7.83 4.54 -10.09
C VAL A 119 -6.90 3.58 -9.34
N ALA A 120 -7.05 3.46 -8.01
CA ALA A 120 -6.24 2.55 -7.20
C ALA A 120 -6.44 1.08 -7.61
N GLN A 121 -7.70 0.65 -7.77
CA GLN A 121 -8.04 -0.69 -8.24
C GLN A 121 -7.47 -0.95 -9.62
N TRP A 122 -7.65 -0.02 -10.57
CA TRP A 122 -7.12 -0.16 -11.92
C TRP A 122 -5.60 -0.30 -11.93
N ALA A 123 -4.89 0.53 -11.17
CA ALA A 123 -3.43 0.48 -11.07
C ALA A 123 -2.95 -0.83 -10.43
N ALA A 124 -3.58 -1.27 -9.33
CA ALA A 124 -3.23 -2.51 -8.65
C ALA A 124 -3.42 -3.73 -9.54
N SER A 125 -4.56 -3.79 -10.21
CA SER A 125 -4.92 -4.81 -11.19
C SER A 125 -3.90 -4.85 -12.36
N ALA A 126 -3.48 -3.69 -12.86
CA ALA A 126 -2.44 -3.61 -13.89
C ALA A 126 -1.08 -4.13 -13.41
N LEU A 127 -0.68 -3.83 -12.17
CA LEU A 127 0.58 -4.33 -11.58
C LEU A 127 0.59 -5.85 -11.44
N VAL A 128 -0.51 -6.45 -10.94
CA VAL A 128 -0.63 -7.91 -10.80
C VAL A 128 -0.54 -8.60 -12.16
N ARG A 129 -1.29 -8.12 -13.16
CA ARG A 129 -1.21 -8.66 -14.52
C ARG A 129 0.19 -8.53 -15.11
N GLN A 130 0.85 -7.39 -14.93
CA GLN A 130 2.18 -7.17 -15.45
C GLN A 130 3.23 -8.09 -14.82
N ALA A 131 3.11 -8.38 -13.52
CA ALA A 131 3.99 -9.33 -12.85
C ALA A 131 3.83 -10.75 -13.43
N ARG A 132 2.58 -11.19 -13.67
CA ARG A 132 2.29 -12.49 -14.28
C ARG A 132 2.80 -12.64 -15.71
N LEU A 133 2.79 -11.57 -16.50
CA LEU A 133 3.31 -11.59 -17.88
C LEU A 133 4.83 -11.74 -17.98
N ARG A 134 5.57 -11.39 -16.91
CA ARG A 134 7.04 -11.42 -16.90
C ARG A 134 7.64 -12.76 -16.48
N THR A 135 6.82 -13.76 -16.18
CA THR A 135 7.29 -15.12 -15.89
C THR A 135 7.58 -15.84 -17.21
N PRO A 136 8.86 -16.14 -17.54
CA PRO A 136 9.14 -17.06 -18.63
C PRO A 136 8.63 -18.45 -18.24
N SER A 137 8.01 -19.16 -19.17
CA SER A 137 7.61 -20.58 -19.02
C SER A 137 8.77 -21.48 -18.62
#